data_AF-A0A645BCB9-F1
#
_entry.id   AF-A0A645BCB9-F1
#
_cell.length_a   1.000
_cell.length_b   1.000
_cell.length_c   1.000
_cell.angle_alpha   90.00
_cell.angle_beta   90.00
_cell.angle_gamma   90.00
#
_symmetry.space_group_name_H-M   'P 1'
#
loop_
_entity.id
_entity.type
_entity.pdbx_description
1 polymer ?
#
loop_
_entity_poly.entity_id
_entity_poly.type
_entity_poly.pdbx_seq_one_letter_code
_entity_poly.pdbx_strand_id
1 'polypeptide(L)' 'MSNETESYRNNLKMLCEAFPNKKLLSSTDVAKWAGLDRRTVSKHYFTGRKLISLPELAGKIS' A
#
# COMPACT_ATOMS: atom_id res chain seq x y z
N MET A 1 -20.33 9.21 -8.93
CA MET A 1 -19.97 8.23 -7.88
C MET A 1 -19.07 7.15 -8.49
N SER A 2 -17.94 7.51 -9.10
CA SER A 2 -17.26 6.57 -10.02
C SER A 2 -15.73 6.54 -9.95
N ASN A 3 -15.07 7.52 -9.34
CA ASN A 3 -13.60 7.64 -9.44
C ASN A 3 -12.83 6.90 -8.34
N GLU A 4 -13.43 6.70 -7.16
CA GLU A 4 -12.78 5.99 -6.05
C GLU A 4 -12.55 4.51 -6.39
N THR A 5 -13.50 3.88 -7.07
CA THR A 5 -13.40 2.47 -7.45
C THR A 5 -12.34 2.25 -8.53
N GLU A 6 -12.19 3.19 -9.46
CA GLU A 6 -11.21 3.08 -10.55
C GLU A 6 -9.79 3.35 -10.05
N SER A 7 -9.61 4.39 -9.23
CA SER A 7 -8.33 4.68 -8.59
C SER A 7 -7.87 3.52 -7.70
N TYR A 8 -8.78 2.97 -6.89
CA TYR A 8 -8.51 1.78 -6.09
C TYR A 8 -8.06 0.59 -6.95
N ARG A 9 -8.76 0.30 -8.06
CA ARG A 9 -8.41 -0.81 -8.97
C ARG A 9 -7.04 -0.62 -9.61
N ASN A 10 -6.72 0.62 -10.03
CA ASN A 10 -5.42 0.94 -10.62
C ASN A 10 -4.30 0.81 -9.59
N ASN A 11 -4.51 1.31 -8.37
CA ASN A 11 -3.55 1.19 -7.27
C ASN A 11 -3.32 -0.29 -6.90
N LEU A 12 -4.38 -1.09 -6.87
CA LEU A 12 -4.28 -2.51 -6.58
C LEU A 12 -3.54 -3.27 -7.68
N LYS A 13 -3.76 -2.94 -8.96
CA LYS A 13 -2.98 -3.49 -10.08
C LYS A 13 -1.49 -3.14 -9.96
N MET A 14 -1.15 -1.88 -9.73
CA MET A 14 0.25 -1.46 -9.54
C MET A 14 0.91 -2.19 -8.37
N LEU A 15 0.20 -2.35 -7.26
CA LEU A 15 0.71 -3.07 -6.10
C LEU A 15 0.89 -4.57 -6.38
N CYS A 16 -0.02 -5.21 -7.13
CA CYS A 16 0.14 -6.59 -7.55
C CYS A 16 1.32 -6.77 -8.52
N GLU A 17 1.55 -5.82 -9.42
CA GLU A 17 2.71 -5.84 -10.33
C GLU A 17 4.03 -5.61 -9.59
N ALA A 18 4.05 -4.69 -8.62
CA ALA A 18 5.22 -4.41 -7.79
C ALA A 18 5.52 -5.54 -6.79
N PHE A 19 4.49 -6.25 -6.34
CA PHE A 19 4.58 -7.26 -5.29
C PHE A 19 3.87 -8.58 -5.66
N PRO A 20 4.29 -9.27 -6.75
CA PRO A 20 3.53 -10.38 -7.34
C PRO A 20 3.37 -11.59 -6.41
N ASN A 21 4.32 -11.81 -5.49
CA ASN A 21 4.31 -12.94 -4.56
C ASN A 21 4.15 -12.54 -3.10
N LYS A 22 3.78 -11.28 -2.81
CA LYS A 22 3.60 -10.80 -1.43
C LYS A 22 2.17 -10.36 -1.18
N LYS A 23 1.41 -11.18 -0.45
CA LYS A 23 0.05 -10.83 0.01
C LYS A 23 0.05 -9.80 1.14
N LEU A 24 1.15 -9.76 1.91
CA LEU A 24 1.36 -8.86 3.04
C LEU A 24 2.68 -8.12 2.84
N LEU A 25 2.66 -6.82 3.08
CA LEU A 25 3.81 -5.94 2.99
C LEU A 25 4.21 -5.44 4.36
N SER A 26 5.52 -5.37 4.59
CA SER A 26 6.09 -4.70 5.76
C SER A 26 6.22 -3.19 5.51
N SER A 27 6.34 -2.41 6.58
CA SER A 27 6.58 -0.96 6.46
C SER A 27 7.87 -0.65 5.70
N THR A 28 8.86 -1.54 5.75
CA THR A 28 10.10 -1.42 4.96
C THR A 28 9.84 -1.63 3.47
N ASP A 29 9.04 -2.61 3.09
CA ASP A 29 8.71 -2.87 1.68
C ASP A 29 7.96 -1.69 1.07
N VAL A 30 6.96 -1.18 1.79
CA VAL A 30 6.16 -0.03 1.36
C VAL A 30 7.01 1.25 1.32
N ALA A 31 7.92 1.45 2.28
CA ALA A 31 8.84 2.58 2.28
C ALA A 31 9.77 2.59 1.06
N LYS A 32 10.33 1.42 0.71
CA LYS A 32 11.18 1.28 -0.48
C LYS A 32 10.41 1.56 -1.77
N TRP A 33 9.19 1.04 -1.89
CA TRP A 33 8.37 1.23 -3.08
C TRP A 33 7.86 2.67 -3.22
N ALA A 34 7.39 3.28 -2.13
CA ALA A 34 6.89 4.65 -2.12
C ALA A 34 7.99 5.73 -2.14
N GLY A 35 9.26 5.35 -1.93
CA GLY A 35 10.36 6.31 -1.78
C GLY A 35 10.24 7.18 -0.53
N LEU A 36 9.49 6.73 0.48
CA LEU A 36 9.19 7.47 1.69
C LEU A 36 9.98 6.92 2.88
N ASP A 37 10.19 7.78 3.89
CA ASP A 37 10.77 7.33 5.15
C ASP A 37 9.87 6.31 5.87
N ARG A 38 10.49 5.31 6.49
CA ARG A 38 9.77 4.22 7.18
C ARG A 38 8.88 4.75 8.30
N ARG A 39 9.28 5.82 9.00
CA ARG A 39 8.48 6.44 10.07
C ARG A 39 7.21 7.06 9.51
N THR A 40 7.32 7.75 8.37
CA THR A 40 6.16 8.32 7.66
C THR A 40 5.22 7.21 7.22
N VAL A 41 5.75 6.18 6.55
CA VAL A 41 4.93 5.03 6.12
C VAL A 41 4.27 4.33 7.29
N SER A 42 5.00 4.11 8.38
CA SER A 42 4.46 3.45 9.57
C SER A 42 3.35 4.25 10.23
N LYS A 43 3.47 5.58 10.25
CA LYS A 43 2.47 6.48 10.85
C LYS A 43 1.20 6.57 10.01
N HIS A 44 1.33 6.64 8.69
CA HIS A 44 0.20 6.85 7.77
C HIS A 44 -0.51 5.56 7.38
N TYR A 45 0.23 4.47 7.14
CA TYR A 45 -0.36 3.24 6.59
C TYR A 45 -0.51 2.12 7.62
N PHE A 46 0.38 2.03 8.62
CA PHE A 46 0.45 0.87 9.50
C PHE A 46 -0.19 1.06 10.88
N THR A 47 -0.34 2.30 11.39
CA THR A 47 -1.04 2.66 12.65
C THR A 47 -1.08 1.56 13.73
N GLY A 48 0.09 1.10 14.20
CA GLY A 48 0.21 0.08 15.26
C GLY A 48 0.30 -1.39 14.78
N ARG A 49 0.15 -1.65 13.48
CA ARG A 49 0.36 -2.95 12.84
C ARG A 49 1.78 -3.07 12.27
N LYS A 50 2.28 -4.29 12.14
CA LYS A 50 3.59 -4.56 11.51
C LYS A 50 3.50 -4.87 10.02
N LEU A 51 2.33 -5.32 9.56
CA LEU A 51 2.05 -5.75 8.20
C LEU A 51 0.75 -5.10 7.70
N ILE A 52 0.68 -4.87 6.40
CA ILE A 52 -0.52 -4.39 5.70
C ILE A 52 -0.78 -5.28 4.49
N SER A 53 -2.06 -5.52 4.17
CA SER A 53 -2.43 -6.23 2.94
C SER A 53 -2.40 -5.29 1.72
N LEU A 54 -2.15 -5.85 0.53
CA LEU A 54 -2.22 -5.08 -0.73
C LEU A 54 -3.55 -4.31 -0.90
N PRO A 55 -4.75 -4.90 -0.67
CA PRO A 55 -6.00 -4.16 -0.77
C PRO A 55 -6.14 -3.05 0.28
N GLU A 56 -5.71 -3.27 1.54
CA GLU A 56 -5.72 -2.19 2.54
C GLU A 56 -4.79 -1.05 2.16
N LEU A 57 -3.63 -1.35 1.58
CA LEU A 57 -2.71 -0.34 1.11
C LEU A 57 -3.29 0.42 -0.09
N ALA A 58 -3.88 -0.29 -1.06
CA ALA A 58 -4.53 0.31 -2.22
C ALA A 58 -5.66 1.29 -1.83
N GLY A 59 -6.42 0.98 -0.77
CA GLY A 59 -7.47 1.85 -0.25
C GLY A 59 -6.95 3.07 0.54
N LYS A 60 -5.69 3.06 0.96
CA LYS A 60 -5.06 4.18 1.68
C LYS A 60 -4.22 5.09 0.78
N ILE A 61 -3.83 4.59 -0.40
CA ILE A 61 -3.21 5.39 -1.44
C ILE A 61 -4.37 5.99 -2.24
N SER A 62 -4.73 7.23 -1.96
CA SER A 62 -5.67 8.04 -2.76
C SER A 62 -5.09 9.42 -2.94
#